data_AF-A0A4U0F8C1-F1
#
_entry.id   AF-A0A4U0F8C1-F1
#
_cell.length_a   1.000
_cell.length_b   1.000
_cell.length_c   1.000
_cell.angle_alpha   90.00
_cell.angle_beta   90.00
_cell.angle_gamma   90.00
#
_symmetry.space_group_name_H-M   'P 1'
#
loop_
_entity.id
_entity.type
_entity.pdbx_description
1 polymer ?
#
loop_
_entity_poly.entity_id
_entity_poly.type
_entity_poly.pdbx_seq_one_letter_code
_entity_poly.pdbx_strand_id
1 'polypeptide(L)'
;MYPKVSLPKKGNPSQEWLKGAFAPLQDYLDRHHREQADCMIGYLMFMGNENERFVYKNSITSATIIFDQSGELVSLTDGALDFEFDWLRLPERKKPQTSLEHTHPNVIRWIESKLRTSTAKKHFEELRLFLQELWGPICNYDFSDLKVGFPIPGKRVPHCLYIYPAKFEKLIAFQFPGDEIVEKRCSYQEYKDYRMTEQELRVRGWQVESYWKEYLEADLSVLTEYLMKFIELADWRIRLAK
;
A
#
# COMPACT_ATOMS: atom_id res chain seq x y z
N MET A 1 -13.84 15.94 21.57
CA MET A 1 -12.81 16.80 20.94
C MET A 1 -11.53 16.00 20.84
N TYR A 2 -10.97 15.84 19.65
CA TYR A 2 -9.77 15.07 19.40
C TYR A 2 -8.52 15.86 19.81
N PRO A 3 -7.54 15.22 20.46
CA PRO A 3 -6.30 15.88 20.82
C PRO A 3 -5.46 16.22 19.59
N LYS A 4 -4.80 17.39 19.56
CA LYS A 4 -3.85 17.71 18.48
C LYS A 4 -2.72 16.69 18.44
N VAL A 5 -2.31 16.33 17.24
CA VAL A 5 -1.28 15.34 16.96
C VAL A 5 -0.15 16.01 16.19
N SER A 6 0.98 16.26 16.86
CA SER A 6 2.15 16.83 16.19
C SER A 6 2.77 15.80 15.25
N LEU A 7 3.16 16.19 14.03
CA LEU A 7 3.89 15.27 13.15
C LEU A 7 5.11 14.65 13.86
N PRO A 8 5.44 13.38 13.62
CA PRO A 8 6.52 12.71 14.34
C PRO A 8 7.85 13.40 14.01
N LYS A 9 8.54 13.95 15.02
CA LYS A 9 9.89 14.50 14.84
C LYS A 9 10.85 13.34 14.58
N LYS A 10 11.35 13.20 13.35
CA LYS A 10 12.34 12.20 12.88
C LYS A 10 12.27 10.85 13.62
N GLY A 11 11.49 9.91 13.10
CA GLY A 11 11.37 8.58 13.68
C GLY A 11 10.14 7.84 13.15
N ASN A 12 10.03 6.54 13.44
CA ASN A 12 8.86 5.73 13.07
C ASN A 12 7.63 6.24 13.84
N PRO A 13 6.50 6.57 13.18
CA PRO A 13 5.24 6.87 13.86
C PRO A 13 4.93 5.76 14.87
N SER A 14 4.56 6.15 16.11
CA SER A 14 4.07 5.17 17.08
C SER A 14 2.65 4.74 16.71
N GLN A 15 2.23 3.56 17.17
CA GLN A 15 0.85 3.12 16.95
C GLN A 15 -0.17 4.04 17.62
N GLU A 16 0.14 4.56 18.81
CA GLU A 16 -0.71 5.52 19.50
C GLU A 16 -0.85 6.82 18.70
N TRP A 17 0.25 7.27 18.12
CA TRP A 17 0.26 8.45 17.26
C TRP A 17 -0.63 8.25 16.03
N LEU A 18 -0.46 7.14 15.31
CA LEU A 18 -1.25 6.82 14.12
C LEU A 18 -2.75 6.73 14.45
N LYS A 19 -3.11 6.05 15.57
CA LYS A 19 -4.50 5.99 16.05
C LYS A 19 -5.06 7.38 16.30
N GLY A 20 -4.31 8.25 16.99
CA GLY A 20 -4.75 9.62 17.24
C GLY A 20 -4.87 10.45 15.95
N ALA A 21 -3.90 10.31 15.05
CA ALA A 21 -3.83 11.08 13.81
C ALA A 21 -4.98 10.75 12.85
N PHE A 22 -5.45 9.50 12.82
CA PHE A 22 -6.52 9.04 11.93
C PHE A 22 -7.88 8.88 12.60
N ALA A 23 -7.98 9.04 13.93
CA ALA A 23 -9.24 8.88 14.68
C ALA A 23 -10.43 9.68 14.10
N PRO A 24 -10.35 11.00 13.85
CA PRO A 24 -11.52 11.73 13.35
C PRO A 24 -11.93 11.29 11.94
N LEU A 25 -10.96 10.91 11.09
CA LEU A 25 -11.23 10.35 9.77
C LEU A 25 -11.89 8.98 9.86
N GLN A 26 -11.38 8.06 10.69
CA GLN A 26 -11.98 6.74 10.88
C GLN A 26 -13.42 6.87 11.40
N ASP A 27 -13.66 7.71 12.41
CA ASP A 27 -15.00 7.92 12.97
C ASP A 27 -15.96 8.54 11.94
N TYR A 28 -15.47 9.35 11.00
CA TYR A 28 -16.27 9.83 9.88
C TYR A 28 -16.60 8.72 8.89
N LEU A 29 -15.60 7.93 8.47
CA LEU A 29 -15.77 6.83 7.52
C LEU A 29 -16.69 5.74 8.08
N ASP A 30 -16.58 5.40 9.36
CA ASP A 30 -17.44 4.40 10.01
C ASP A 30 -18.90 4.85 10.10
N ARG A 31 -19.14 6.17 10.22
CA ARG A 31 -20.49 6.76 10.26
C ARG A 31 -21.14 6.84 8.88
N HIS A 32 -20.38 7.23 7.86
CA HIS A 32 -20.94 7.61 6.55
C HIS A 32 -20.61 6.63 5.41
N HIS A 33 -19.53 5.87 5.52
CA HIS A 33 -18.98 5.01 4.46
C HIS A 33 -18.53 3.64 5.00
N ARG A 34 -19.25 3.10 6.00
CA ARG A 34 -18.83 1.94 6.80
C ARG A 34 -18.33 0.74 5.99
N GLU A 35 -18.98 0.44 4.88
CA GLU A 35 -18.64 -0.71 4.03
C GLU A 35 -17.32 -0.52 3.26
N GLN A 36 -16.97 0.74 2.97
CA GLN A 36 -15.82 1.13 2.14
C GLN A 36 -14.71 1.81 2.95
N ALA A 37 -14.93 2.05 4.24
CA ALA A 37 -14.00 2.73 5.15
C ALA A 37 -12.59 2.11 5.09
N ASP A 38 -12.53 0.78 5.09
CA ASP A 38 -11.28 0.02 5.00
C ASP A 38 -10.55 0.25 3.67
N CYS A 39 -11.24 0.50 2.57
CA CYS A 39 -10.60 0.80 1.28
C CYS A 39 -10.16 2.26 1.21
N MET A 40 -11.06 3.18 1.60
CA MET A 40 -10.82 4.63 1.56
C MET A 40 -9.65 5.07 2.43
N ILE A 41 -9.59 4.58 3.67
CA ILE A 41 -8.57 5.01 4.62
C ILE A 41 -7.16 4.59 4.20
N GLY A 42 -7.05 3.57 3.34
CA GLY A 42 -5.78 3.19 2.72
C GLY A 42 -5.23 4.35 1.91
N TYR A 43 -6.03 5.01 1.09
CA TYR A 43 -5.54 6.04 0.18
C TYR A 43 -5.35 7.43 0.80
N LEU A 44 -5.60 7.59 2.09
CA LEU A 44 -5.54 8.87 2.78
C LEU A 44 -4.25 9.01 3.61
N MET A 45 -3.55 10.12 3.41
CA MET A 45 -2.34 10.49 4.13
C MET A 45 -2.63 11.66 5.07
N PHE A 46 -2.28 11.52 6.35
CA PHE A 46 -2.36 12.64 7.29
C PHE A 46 -1.24 13.64 7.03
N MET A 47 -1.62 14.88 6.74
CA MET A 47 -0.68 15.97 6.41
C MET A 47 -0.26 16.77 7.64
N GLY A 48 -1.10 16.80 8.69
CA GLY A 48 -0.80 17.49 9.93
C GLY A 48 -2.00 18.17 10.55
N ASN A 49 -1.74 18.91 11.63
CA ASN A 49 -2.71 19.81 12.23
C ASN A 49 -2.44 21.26 11.85
N GLU A 50 -3.18 21.80 10.89
CA GLU A 50 -3.08 23.19 10.43
C GLU A 50 -4.23 24.01 11.02
N ASN A 51 -3.92 25.11 11.72
CA ASN A 51 -4.95 26.00 12.30
C ASN A 51 -6.03 25.26 13.10
N GLU A 52 -5.61 24.30 13.94
CA GLU A 52 -6.50 23.44 14.74
C GLU A 52 -7.41 22.50 13.94
N ARG A 53 -7.05 22.21 12.68
CA ARG A 53 -7.78 21.27 11.82
C ARG A 53 -6.93 20.07 11.48
N PHE A 54 -7.53 18.90 11.38
CA PHE A 54 -6.88 17.69 10.87
C PHE A 54 -6.96 17.71 9.35
N VAL A 55 -5.82 17.68 8.67
CA VAL A 55 -5.74 17.73 7.21
C VAL A 55 -5.27 16.38 6.69
N TYR A 56 -6.02 15.82 5.75
CA TYR A 56 -5.69 14.60 5.03
C TYR A 56 -5.62 14.87 3.54
N LYS A 57 -4.75 14.15 2.84
CA LYS A 57 -4.59 14.21 1.39
C LYS A 57 -4.80 12.82 0.81
N ASN A 58 -5.63 12.72 -0.23
CA ASN A 58 -5.80 11.51 -1.01
C ASN A 58 -4.57 11.29 -1.90
N SER A 59 -3.98 10.10 -1.84
CA SER A 59 -2.76 9.73 -2.59
C SER A 59 -3.01 9.52 -4.09
N ILE A 60 -4.25 9.26 -4.49
CA ILE A 60 -4.64 9.09 -5.90
C ILE A 60 -4.94 10.45 -6.52
N THR A 61 -5.90 11.18 -5.95
CA THR A 61 -6.47 12.40 -6.55
C THR A 61 -5.76 13.67 -6.07
N SER A 62 -4.89 13.58 -5.06
CA SER A 62 -4.34 14.73 -4.33
C SER A 62 -5.38 15.64 -3.66
N ALA A 63 -6.67 15.26 -3.69
CA ALA A 63 -7.76 15.99 -3.07
C ALA A 63 -7.67 15.91 -1.54
N THR A 64 -8.24 16.91 -0.85
CA THR A 64 -8.06 17.06 0.60
C THR A 64 -9.33 16.84 1.40
N ILE A 65 -9.17 16.29 2.60
CA ILE A 65 -10.21 16.21 3.63
C ILE A 65 -9.74 16.99 4.85
N ILE A 66 -10.61 17.83 5.41
CA ILE A 66 -10.31 18.67 6.56
C ILE A 66 -11.39 18.50 7.62
N PHE A 67 -10.98 18.16 8.84
CA PHE A 67 -11.85 18.11 10.02
C PHE A 67 -11.42 19.15 11.05
N ASP A 68 -12.35 19.67 11.85
CA ASP A 68 -12.01 20.50 13.01
C ASP A 68 -11.61 19.65 14.23
N GLN A 69 -11.31 20.29 15.37
CA GLN A 69 -10.95 19.57 16.60
C GLN A 69 -12.10 18.77 17.21
N SER A 70 -13.35 19.12 16.90
CA SER A 70 -14.50 18.35 17.38
C SER A 70 -14.68 17.04 16.60
N GLY A 71 -14.05 16.94 15.42
CA GLY A 71 -14.19 15.82 14.48
C GLY A 71 -15.27 16.03 13.45
N GLU A 72 -15.77 17.26 13.33
CA GLU A 72 -16.76 17.63 12.33
C GLU A 72 -16.06 17.98 11.01
N LEU A 73 -16.68 17.55 9.90
CA LEU A 73 -16.15 17.75 8.56
C LEU A 73 -16.23 19.24 8.20
N VAL A 74 -15.07 19.86 7.95
CA VAL A 74 -14.97 21.27 7.56
C VAL A 74 -14.92 21.41 6.04
N SER A 75 -14.17 20.52 5.38
CA SER A 75 -14.03 20.53 3.92
C SER A 75 -13.77 19.13 3.40
N LEU A 76 -14.45 18.81 2.31
CA LEU A 76 -14.23 17.61 1.52
C LEU A 76 -14.10 18.04 0.06
N THR A 77 -12.88 18.00 -0.48
CA THR A 77 -12.65 18.30 -1.89
C THR A 77 -13.19 17.16 -2.75
N ASP A 78 -13.69 17.47 -3.95
CA ASP A 78 -14.12 16.47 -4.91
C ASP A 78 -13.00 15.45 -5.16
N GLY A 79 -13.36 14.16 -5.12
CA GLY A 79 -12.44 13.05 -5.26
C GLY A 79 -11.58 12.72 -4.05
N ALA A 80 -11.81 13.37 -2.89
CA ALA A 80 -11.02 13.08 -1.69
C ALA A 80 -11.33 11.72 -1.06
N LEU A 81 -12.51 11.16 -1.29
CA LEU A 81 -12.88 9.81 -0.88
C LEU A 81 -12.67 8.76 -1.97
N ASP A 82 -12.15 9.14 -3.15
CA ASP A 82 -11.96 8.19 -4.23
C ASP A 82 -10.87 7.20 -3.85
N PHE A 83 -11.23 5.93 -3.86
CA PHE A 83 -10.36 4.79 -3.56
C PHE A 83 -10.38 3.78 -4.71
N GLU A 84 -11.37 3.88 -5.58
CA GLU A 84 -11.42 3.21 -6.86
C GLU A 84 -10.90 4.20 -7.90
N PHE A 85 -10.01 3.71 -8.74
CA PHE A 85 -9.74 4.38 -9.99
C PHE A 85 -10.99 4.12 -10.85
N ASP A 86 -11.81 5.13 -11.15
CA ASP A 86 -13.11 4.96 -11.86
C ASP A 86 -13.03 4.13 -13.16
N TRP A 87 -11.83 4.02 -13.75
CA TRP A 87 -11.54 3.24 -14.95
C TRP A 87 -11.13 1.76 -14.67
N LEU A 88 -11.14 1.34 -13.41
CA LEU A 88 -10.63 0.07 -12.88
C LEU A 88 -11.74 -0.73 -12.18
N ARG A 89 -12.98 -0.63 -12.68
CA ARG A 89 -13.94 -1.71 -12.52
C ARG A 89 -13.33 -2.94 -13.17
N LEU A 90 -12.60 -3.73 -12.38
CA LEU A 90 -11.94 -4.94 -12.83
C LEU A 90 -12.99 -5.76 -13.59
N PRO A 91 -12.79 -6.02 -14.89
CA PRO A 91 -13.75 -6.79 -15.66
C PRO A 91 -13.90 -8.19 -15.04
N GLU A 92 -15.02 -8.85 -15.33
CA GLU A 92 -15.29 -10.20 -14.86
C GLU A 92 -14.07 -11.12 -15.08
N ARG A 93 -13.75 -11.85 -13.99
CA ARG A 93 -12.59 -12.73 -13.85
C ARG A 93 -12.40 -13.60 -15.10
N LYS A 94 -11.35 -13.32 -15.86
CA LYS A 94 -10.80 -14.29 -16.82
C LYS A 94 -9.49 -14.78 -16.26
N LYS A 95 -9.42 -16.08 -15.92
CA LYS A 95 -8.14 -16.70 -15.57
C LYS A 95 -7.15 -16.41 -16.69
N PRO A 96 -5.97 -15.84 -16.40
CA PRO A 96 -4.94 -15.74 -17.40
C PRO A 96 -4.61 -17.16 -17.90
N GLN A 97 -4.53 -17.33 -19.22
CA GLN A 97 -4.01 -18.55 -19.84
C GLN A 97 -2.48 -18.57 -19.72
N THR A 98 -1.93 -18.47 -18.51
CA THR A 98 -0.49 -18.58 -18.31
C THR A 98 -0.13 -20.04 -18.07
N SER A 99 0.39 -20.70 -19.11
CA SER A 99 1.07 -21.98 -18.95
C SER A 99 2.31 -21.79 -18.05
N LEU A 100 2.46 -22.61 -17.02
CA LEU A 100 3.62 -22.65 -16.11
C LEU A 100 4.98 -22.83 -16.83
N GLU A 101 4.97 -23.25 -18.09
CA GLU A 101 6.14 -23.73 -18.85
C GLU A 101 7.13 -22.64 -19.30
N HIS A 102 6.79 -21.34 -19.18
CA HIS A 102 7.59 -20.24 -19.74
C HIS A 102 8.01 -19.16 -18.73
N THR A 103 8.16 -19.49 -17.44
CA THR A 103 8.63 -18.49 -16.46
C THR A 103 10.07 -18.08 -16.76
N HIS A 104 10.34 -16.77 -16.82
CA HIS A 104 11.64 -16.23 -17.18
C HIS A 104 12.72 -16.65 -16.16
N PRO A 105 13.93 -17.07 -16.58
CA PRO A 105 14.96 -17.59 -15.67
C PRO A 105 15.36 -16.63 -14.55
N ASN A 106 15.35 -15.32 -14.82
CA ASN A 106 15.67 -14.32 -13.78
C ASN A 106 14.61 -14.26 -12.68
N VAL A 107 13.34 -14.58 -12.97
CA VAL A 107 12.27 -14.62 -11.96
C VAL A 107 12.56 -15.75 -10.98
N ILE A 108 12.79 -16.96 -11.51
CA ILE A 108 13.11 -18.15 -10.70
C ILE A 108 14.37 -17.91 -9.87
N ARG A 109 15.47 -17.49 -10.50
CA ARG A 109 16.73 -17.20 -9.81
C ARG A 109 16.56 -16.16 -8.70
N TRP A 110 15.79 -15.10 -8.96
CA TRP A 110 15.58 -14.07 -7.96
C TRP A 110 14.79 -14.62 -6.77
N ILE A 111 13.67 -15.31 -7.02
CA ILE A 111 12.84 -15.93 -5.98
C ILE A 111 13.65 -16.89 -5.12
N GLU A 112 14.41 -17.82 -5.72
CA GLU A 112 15.26 -18.77 -5.01
C GLU A 112 16.32 -18.05 -4.16
N SER A 113 16.90 -16.96 -4.68
CA SER A 113 17.93 -16.21 -3.98
C SER A 113 17.41 -15.43 -2.77
N LYS A 114 16.15 -14.95 -2.83
CA LYS A 114 15.56 -14.04 -1.83
C LYS A 114 14.60 -14.70 -0.86
N LEU A 115 13.79 -15.68 -1.28
CA LEU A 115 12.78 -16.35 -0.44
C LEU A 115 13.38 -17.55 0.30
N ARG A 116 14.30 -17.28 1.23
CA ARG A 116 15.04 -18.33 1.96
C ARG A 116 14.26 -18.92 3.14
N THR A 117 13.30 -18.18 3.69
CA THR A 117 12.52 -18.60 4.87
C THR A 117 11.23 -19.31 4.47
N SER A 118 10.75 -20.22 5.31
CA SER A 118 9.46 -20.89 5.10
C SER A 118 8.29 -19.90 4.97
N THR A 119 8.32 -18.81 5.71
CA THR A 119 7.33 -17.72 5.61
C THR A 119 7.35 -17.04 4.24
N ALA A 120 8.55 -16.73 3.72
CA ALA A 120 8.67 -16.09 2.42
C ALA A 120 8.22 -17.02 1.27
N LYS A 121 8.45 -18.33 1.40
CA LYS A 121 8.01 -19.34 0.43
C LYS A 121 6.49 -19.47 0.31
N LYS A 122 5.70 -19.03 1.31
CA LYS A 122 4.24 -19.01 1.21
C LYS A 122 3.75 -18.09 0.09
N HIS A 123 4.50 -17.03 -0.21
CA HIS A 123 4.15 -16.05 -1.25
C HIS A 123 4.73 -16.39 -2.62
N PHE A 124 5.15 -17.64 -2.85
CA PHE A 124 5.90 -18.01 -4.05
C PHE A 124 5.10 -17.75 -5.33
N GLU A 125 3.84 -18.15 -5.38
CA GLU A 125 3.03 -18.01 -6.60
C GLU A 125 2.68 -16.56 -6.90
N GLU A 126 2.30 -15.78 -5.87
CA GLU A 126 1.99 -14.36 -6.01
C GLU A 126 3.23 -13.60 -6.49
N LEU A 127 4.40 -13.90 -5.92
CA LEU A 127 5.64 -13.28 -6.36
C LEU A 127 6.05 -13.69 -7.76
N ARG A 128 5.84 -14.96 -8.13
CA ARG A 128 6.12 -15.44 -9.47
C ARG A 128 5.27 -14.70 -10.49
N LEU A 129 3.95 -14.61 -10.27
CA LEU A 129 3.04 -13.88 -11.15
C LEU A 129 3.39 -12.39 -11.23
N PHE A 130 3.59 -11.74 -10.08
CA PHE A 130 3.95 -10.33 -10.02
C PHE A 130 5.26 -10.04 -10.77
N LEU A 131 6.32 -10.81 -10.53
CA LEU A 131 7.63 -10.61 -11.17
C LEU A 131 7.62 -10.98 -12.65
N GLN A 132 6.87 -12.02 -13.04
CA GLN A 132 6.81 -12.47 -14.42
C GLN A 132 5.99 -11.52 -15.29
N GLU A 133 4.79 -11.15 -14.82
CA GLU A 133 3.75 -10.54 -15.64
C GLU A 133 3.66 -9.02 -15.45
N LEU A 134 3.96 -8.50 -14.26
CA LEU A 134 3.77 -7.07 -13.95
C LEU A 134 5.08 -6.31 -13.88
N TRP A 135 5.96 -6.68 -12.95
CA TRP A 135 7.18 -5.92 -12.70
C TRP A 135 8.32 -6.27 -13.68
N GLY A 136 8.41 -7.53 -14.11
CA GLY A 136 9.42 -8.01 -15.07
C GLY A 136 9.46 -7.18 -16.34
N PRO A 137 8.33 -6.99 -17.05
CA PRO A 137 8.29 -6.17 -18.26
C PRO A 137 8.77 -4.73 -18.04
N ILE A 138 8.44 -4.12 -16.89
CA ILE A 138 8.80 -2.74 -16.56
C ILE A 138 10.31 -2.58 -16.37
N CYS A 139 10.96 -3.55 -15.73
CA CYS A 139 12.40 -3.52 -15.45
C CYS A 139 13.24 -4.36 -16.43
N ASN A 140 12.64 -4.82 -17.53
CA ASN A 140 13.26 -5.75 -18.47
C ASN A 140 13.90 -6.98 -17.78
N TYR A 141 13.20 -7.52 -16.78
CA TYR A 141 13.61 -8.65 -15.94
C TYR A 141 14.96 -8.46 -15.22
N ASP A 142 15.40 -7.22 -15.00
CA ASP A 142 16.51 -6.87 -14.10
C ASP A 142 15.99 -6.55 -12.70
N PHE A 143 16.10 -7.53 -11.81
CA PHE A 143 15.65 -7.44 -10.43
C PHE A 143 16.78 -7.09 -9.46
N SER A 144 17.92 -6.59 -9.94
CA SER A 144 19.08 -6.26 -9.11
C SER A 144 18.79 -5.21 -8.06
N ASP A 145 17.82 -4.34 -8.31
CA ASP A 145 17.40 -3.28 -7.40
C ASP A 145 16.27 -3.69 -6.43
N LEU A 146 15.60 -4.82 -6.66
CA LEU A 146 14.51 -5.26 -5.80
C LEU A 146 15.02 -5.79 -4.46
N LYS A 147 14.44 -5.27 -3.38
CA LYS A 147 14.63 -5.75 -2.01
C LYS A 147 13.38 -6.46 -1.50
N VAL A 148 13.62 -7.43 -0.62
CA VAL A 148 12.58 -8.15 0.13
C VAL A 148 12.68 -7.76 1.60
N GLY A 149 11.52 -7.55 2.21
CA GLY A 149 11.40 -7.16 3.61
C GLY A 149 10.78 -5.77 3.73
N PHE A 150 10.54 -5.34 4.97
CA PHE A 150 9.85 -4.08 5.20
C PHE A 150 10.68 -2.88 4.69
N PRO A 151 10.09 -1.91 3.96
CA PRO A 151 10.84 -0.78 3.39
C PRO A 151 11.52 0.10 4.45
N ILE A 152 10.97 0.13 5.67
CA ILE A 152 11.54 0.83 6.81
C ILE A 152 12.36 -0.17 7.64
N PRO A 153 13.65 0.05 7.90
CA PRO A 153 14.47 -0.89 8.65
C PRO A 153 13.93 -1.19 10.07
N GLY A 154 14.11 -2.44 10.53
CA GLY A 154 13.87 -2.83 11.91
C GLY A 154 12.45 -3.23 12.28
N LYS A 155 11.51 -3.26 11.32
CA LYS A 155 10.16 -3.78 11.56
C LYS A 155 9.91 -5.08 10.80
N ARG A 156 9.10 -5.95 11.41
CA ARG A 156 8.59 -7.18 10.81
C ARG A 156 7.08 -7.19 10.96
N VAL A 157 6.39 -7.43 9.86
CA VAL A 157 4.94 -7.60 9.85
C VAL A 157 4.67 -9.10 9.70
N PRO A 158 4.02 -9.75 10.67
CA PRO A 158 3.57 -11.13 10.50
C PRO A 158 2.69 -11.27 9.26
N HIS A 159 2.75 -12.42 8.60
CA HIS A 159 1.89 -12.76 7.46
C HIS A 159 1.97 -11.81 6.25
N CYS A 160 2.97 -10.93 6.17
CA CYS A 160 3.11 -10.00 5.06
C CYS A 160 4.53 -9.99 4.54
N LEU A 161 4.66 -10.06 3.23
CA LEU A 161 5.92 -9.82 2.53
C LEU A 161 5.86 -8.46 1.84
N TYR A 162 6.98 -7.75 1.83
CA TYR A 162 7.10 -6.51 1.07
C TYR A 162 8.22 -6.65 0.07
N ILE A 163 7.98 -6.13 -1.13
CA ILE A 163 8.97 -5.94 -2.18
C ILE A 163 9.02 -4.47 -2.53
N TYR A 164 10.21 -3.93 -2.68
CA TYR A 164 10.38 -2.56 -3.13
C TYR A 164 11.71 -2.38 -3.90
N PRO A 165 11.73 -1.55 -4.95
CA PRO A 165 12.97 -1.21 -5.64
C PRO A 165 13.77 -0.17 -4.84
N ALA A 166 15.03 -0.45 -4.53
CA ALA A 166 15.81 0.31 -3.56
C ALA A 166 16.52 1.55 -4.11
N LYS A 167 16.72 1.66 -5.42
CA LYS A 167 17.37 2.78 -6.13
C LYS A 167 16.40 3.47 -7.09
N PHE A 168 15.24 2.87 -7.36
CA PHE A 168 14.19 3.51 -8.13
C PHE A 168 13.76 4.84 -7.51
N GLU A 169 13.49 5.82 -8.35
CA GLU A 169 13.35 7.23 -7.94
C GLU A 169 12.06 7.53 -7.18
N LYS A 170 11.09 6.62 -7.25
CA LYS A 170 9.81 6.73 -6.54
C LYS A 170 9.81 5.91 -5.25
N LEU A 171 9.07 6.39 -4.25
CA LEU A 171 8.81 5.67 -3.01
C LEU A 171 7.62 4.72 -3.20
N ILE A 172 7.87 3.52 -3.75
CA ILE A 172 6.85 2.50 -3.95
C ILE A 172 7.16 1.22 -3.17
N ALA A 173 6.14 0.61 -2.59
CA ALA A 173 6.22 -0.70 -1.97
C ALA A 173 5.05 -1.59 -2.40
N PHE A 174 5.36 -2.84 -2.72
CA PHE A 174 4.39 -3.87 -3.06
C PHE A 174 4.26 -4.80 -1.85
N GLN A 175 3.08 -4.82 -1.27
CA GLN A 175 2.73 -5.62 -0.11
C GLN A 175 2.03 -6.90 -0.57
N PHE A 176 2.43 -8.04 -0.03
CA PHE A 176 1.83 -9.34 -0.31
C PHE A 176 1.29 -9.87 1.03
N PRO A 177 0.02 -9.57 1.37
CA PRO A 177 -0.62 -10.16 2.54
C PRO A 177 -0.83 -11.65 2.30
N GLY A 178 -0.56 -12.46 3.32
CA GLY A 178 -0.84 -13.90 3.30
C GLY A 178 -2.32 -14.16 3.54
N ASP A 179 -2.77 -15.38 3.23
CA ASP A 179 -4.16 -15.79 3.35
C ASP A 179 -4.71 -15.61 4.77
N GLU A 180 -3.85 -15.61 5.80
CA GLU A 180 -4.29 -15.35 7.17
C GLU A 180 -4.87 -13.93 7.33
N ILE A 181 -4.32 -12.95 6.62
CA ILE A 181 -4.82 -11.56 6.58
C ILE A 181 -6.01 -11.47 5.63
N VAL A 182 -5.88 -11.98 4.40
CA VAL A 182 -6.87 -11.84 3.32
C VAL A 182 -8.20 -12.51 3.71
N GLU A 183 -8.14 -13.73 4.24
CA GLU A 183 -9.34 -14.48 4.67
C GLU A 183 -9.76 -14.16 6.11
N LYS A 184 -9.14 -13.18 6.76
CA LYS A 184 -9.42 -12.78 8.15
C LYS A 184 -9.32 -13.95 9.15
N ARG A 185 -8.36 -14.86 8.92
CA ARG A 185 -8.06 -16.01 9.80
C ARG A 185 -6.99 -15.71 10.87
N CYS A 186 -6.44 -14.51 10.85
CA CYS A 186 -5.53 -13.99 11.88
C CYS A 186 -6.28 -13.42 13.09
N SER A 187 -5.56 -13.15 14.17
CA SER A 187 -6.11 -12.41 15.30
C SER A 187 -6.43 -10.97 14.91
N TYR A 188 -7.39 -10.36 15.63
CA TYR A 188 -7.71 -8.94 15.44
C TYR A 188 -6.48 -8.03 15.62
N GLN A 189 -5.57 -8.37 16.54
CA GLN A 189 -4.35 -7.61 16.76
C GLN A 189 -3.41 -7.69 15.56
N GLU A 190 -3.24 -8.86 14.94
CA GLU A 190 -2.42 -9.04 13.74
C GLU A 190 -3.00 -8.30 12.53
N TYR A 191 -4.32 -8.38 12.32
CA TYR A 191 -4.98 -7.61 11.26
C TYR A 191 -4.81 -6.10 11.48
N LYS A 192 -4.95 -5.65 12.72
CA LYS A 192 -4.73 -4.25 13.09
C LYS A 192 -3.29 -3.83 12.86
N ASP A 193 -2.31 -4.64 13.24
CA ASP A 193 -0.89 -4.35 13.04
C ASP A 193 -0.55 -4.25 11.55
N TYR A 194 -1.12 -5.13 10.72
CA TYR A 194 -1.06 -5.05 9.27
C TYR A 194 -1.52 -3.68 8.74
N ARG A 195 -2.74 -3.26 9.09
CA ARG A 195 -3.33 -1.98 8.66
C ARG A 195 -2.52 -0.77 9.14
N MET A 196 -2.11 -0.78 10.40
CA MET A 196 -1.33 0.31 10.98
C MET A 196 0.03 0.46 10.31
N THR A 197 0.64 -0.66 9.92
CA THR A 197 1.94 -0.65 9.27
C THR A 197 1.86 -0.11 7.84
N GLU A 198 0.79 -0.43 7.12
CA GLU A 198 0.51 0.16 5.80
C GLU A 198 0.36 1.68 5.90
N GLN A 199 -0.41 2.18 6.86
CA GLN A 199 -0.57 3.62 7.08
C GLN A 199 0.74 4.31 7.46
N GLU A 200 1.58 3.66 8.26
CA GLU A 200 2.89 4.18 8.62
C GLU A 200 3.76 4.45 7.39
N LEU A 201 3.77 3.53 6.43
CA LEU A 201 4.49 3.68 5.17
C LEU A 201 3.98 4.90 4.40
N ARG A 202 2.67 5.06 4.29
CA ARG A 202 2.02 6.17 3.59
C ARG A 202 2.32 7.52 4.23
N VAL A 203 2.27 7.63 5.56
CA VAL A 203 2.70 8.84 6.30
C VAL A 203 4.17 9.19 6.03
N ARG A 204 4.99 8.21 5.64
CA ARG A 204 6.40 8.39 5.28
C ARG A 204 6.63 8.63 3.79
N GLY A 205 5.55 8.89 3.04
CA GLY A 205 5.58 9.15 1.60
C GLY A 205 5.74 7.90 0.74
N TRP A 206 5.61 6.69 1.30
CA TRP A 206 5.58 5.48 0.49
C TRP A 206 4.17 5.26 -0.08
N GLN A 207 4.09 5.14 -1.39
CA GLN A 207 2.93 4.59 -2.05
C GLN A 207 2.96 3.06 -1.89
N VAL A 208 1.90 2.49 -1.32
CA VAL A 208 1.81 1.04 -1.05
C VAL A 208 0.67 0.44 -1.83
N GLU A 209 0.94 -0.67 -2.54
CA GLU A 209 -0.06 -1.48 -3.22
C GLU A 209 -0.05 -2.90 -2.71
N SER A 210 -1.22 -3.50 -2.54
CA SER A 210 -1.36 -4.84 -1.98
C SER A 210 -1.80 -5.85 -3.03
N TYR A 211 -0.99 -6.89 -3.23
CA TYR A 211 -1.23 -7.96 -4.19
C TYR A 211 -1.44 -9.29 -3.48
N TRP A 212 -2.55 -9.95 -3.77
CA TRP A 212 -2.82 -11.34 -3.37
C TRP A 212 -3.20 -12.15 -4.62
N LYS A 213 -3.25 -13.48 -4.48
CA LYS A 213 -3.39 -14.40 -5.62
C LYS A 213 -4.57 -14.05 -6.53
N GLU A 214 -5.76 -13.90 -5.97
CA GLU A 214 -6.97 -13.61 -6.73
C GLU A 214 -6.90 -12.27 -7.47
N TYR A 215 -6.17 -11.29 -6.92
CA TYR A 215 -5.96 -10.01 -7.57
C TYR A 215 -5.00 -10.13 -8.76
N LEU A 216 -3.92 -10.90 -8.62
CA LEU A 216 -2.94 -11.14 -9.69
C LEU A 216 -3.47 -12.06 -10.81
N GLU A 217 -4.50 -12.86 -10.53
CA GLU A 217 -5.20 -13.69 -11.51
C GLU A 217 -6.30 -12.91 -12.28
N ALA A 218 -6.44 -11.60 -12.06
CA ALA A 218 -7.32 -10.74 -12.85
C ALA A 218 -6.75 -10.40 -14.24
N ASP A 219 -7.43 -9.54 -15.01
CA ASP A 219 -6.96 -9.11 -16.33
C ASP A 219 -5.60 -8.37 -16.22
N LEU A 220 -4.53 -9.05 -16.64
CA LEU A 220 -3.16 -8.57 -16.56
C LEU A 220 -2.93 -7.26 -17.32
N SER A 221 -3.69 -6.99 -18.38
CA SER A 221 -3.57 -5.74 -19.14
C SER A 221 -3.98 -4.53 -18.29
N VAL A 222 -5.13 -4.66 -17.62
CA VAL A 222 -5.66 -3.64 -16.69
C VAL A 222 -4.71 -3.45 -15.51
N LEU A 223 -4.18 -4.53 -14.95
CA LEU A 223 -3.21 -4.47 -13.84
C LEU A 223 -1.89 -3.82 -14.24
N THR A 224 -1.44 -3.99 -15.48
CA THR A 224 -0.22 -3.36 -15.98
C THR A 224 -0.42 -1.85 -16.11
N GLU A 225 -1.53 -1.41 -16.73
CA GLU A 225 -1.86 0.02 -16.82
C GLU A 225 -2.02 0.65 -15.43
N TYR A 226 -2.63 -0.08 -14.50
CA TYR A 226 -2.73 0.30 -13.09
C TYR A 226 -1.37 0.55 -12.47
N LEU A 227 -0.48 -0.44 -12.57
CA LEU A 227 0.86 -0.35 -12.00
C LEU A 227 1.64 0.84 -12.56
N MET A 228 1.53 1.13 -13.85
CA MET A 228 2.20 2.27 -14.46
C MET A 228 1.72 3.61 -13.90
N LYS A 229 0.39 3.80 -13.75
CA LYS A 229 -0.17 5.00 -13.13
C LYS A 229 0.15 5.09 -11.64
N PHE A 230 0.11 3.96 -10.93
CA PHE A 230 0.52 3.88 -9.53
C PHE A 230 1.97 4.36 -9.34
N ILE A 231 2.88 3.95 -10.24
CA ILE A 231 4.27 4.42 -10.24
C ILE A 231 4.37 5.92 -10.55
N GLU A 232 3.57 6.42 -11.50
CA GLU A 232 3.55 7.83 -11.89
C GLU A 232 3.17 8.74 -10.71
N LEU A 233 2.10 8.37 -10.00
CA LEU A 233 1.55 9.10 -8.85
C LEU A 233 2.41 9.01 -7.59
N ALA A 234 3.27 8.00 -7.48
CA ALA A 234 4.12 7.83 -6.31
C ALA A 234 5.05 9.02 -6.10
N ASP A 235 5.32 9.34 -4.84
CA ASP A 235 6.19 10.46 -4.49
C ASP A 235 7.63 10.19 -4.92
N TRP A 236 8.28 11.26 -5.38
CA TRP A 236 9.71 11.25 -5.63
C TRP A 236 10.45 11.06 -4.32
N ARG A 237 11.41 10.14 -4.32
CA ARG A 237 12.44 10.12 -3.29
C ARG A 237 13.07 11.49 -3.29
N ILE A 238 12.85 12.25 -2.21
CA ILE A 238 13.46 13.56 -2.03
C ILE A 238 14.97 13.33 -2.18
N ARG A 239 15.50 13.69 -3.35
CA ARG A 239 16.94 13.81 -3.55
C ARG A 239 17.29 15.01 -2.71
N LEU A 240 17.63 14.79 -1.44
CA LEU A 240 18.33 15.80 -0.66
C LEU A 240 19.57 16.11 -1.49
N ALA A 241 19.49 17.22 -2.21
CA ALA A 241 20.59 17.74 -3.00
C ALA A 241 21.80 17.81 -2.08
N LYS A 242 22.88 17.16 -2.52
CA LYS A 242 24.20 17.40 -1.95
C LYS A 242 24.57 18.87 -2.15
#